data_AF-A0A7G8J3G7-F1
#
_entry.id   AF-A0A7G8J3G7-F1
#
_cell.length_a   1.000
_cell.length_b   1.000
_cell.length_c   1.000
_cell.angle_alpha   90.00
_cell.angle_beta   90.00
_cell.angle_gamma   90.00
#
_symmetry.space_group_name_H-M   'P 1'
#
loop_
_entity.id
_entity.type
_entity.pdbx_description
1 polymer ?
#
loop_
_entity_poly.entity_id
_entity_poly.type
_entity_poly.pdbx_seq_one_letter_code
_entity_poly.pdbx_strand_id
1 'polypeptide(L)'
;MLLPRASLCDVHGEHFIQLRVDPVSLVTAFRLPAQAGFVLPLALSASAVLLLGSLSIYTLSLQGRLRLTVLRRRELVADQLRSAAQAFATAARGPESCLLPWPFTDWSAVVQSCEGADPFALSHGVVGEIPWSLLDWQPSTGIGQLTLQLEDGRTGSFRVGLDPIAPAVLGIGDVQLQGRVSQLRGE
;
A
#
# COMPACT_ATOMS: atom_id res chain seq x y z
N MET A 1 21.15 -37.69 26.59
CA MET A 1 21.64 -38.36 25.37
C MET A 1 20.41 -38.77 24.57
N LEU A 2 20.44 -38.50 23.25
CA LEU A 2 19.45 -38.82 22.20
C LEU A 2 18.29 -37.83 21.97
N LEU A 3 18.47 -37.05 20.90
CA LEU A 3 17.47 -36.28 20.16
C LEU A 3 16.48 -37.21 19.43
N PRO A 4 15.31 -36.69 19.00
CA PRO A 4 14.69 -37.11 17.76
C PRO A 4 14.92 -36.09 16.64
N ARG A 5 15.20 -36.67 15.47
CA ARG A 5 15.47 -36.06 14.17
C ARG A 5 14.27 -35.26 13.63
N ALA A 6 14.55 -34.08 13.08
CA ALA A 6 13.72 -33.46 12.07
C ALA A 6 13.92 -34.20 10.73
N SER A 7 12.83 -34.64 10.10
CA SER A 7 12.82 -35.05 8.70
C SER A 7 12.08 -33.99 7.90
N LEU A 8 12.86 -33.25 7.10
CA LEU A 8 12.39 -32.35 6.07
C LEU A 8 11.91 -33.22 4.89
N CYS A 9 10.65 -33.11 4.50
CA CYS A 9 10.21 -33.45 3.15
C CYS A 9 9.44 -32.25 2.60
N ASP A 10 10.11 -31.54 1.70
CA ASP A 10 9.58 -30.50 0.83
C ASP A 10 9.23 -31.15 -0.51
N VAL A 11 7.94 -31.20 -0.86
CA VAL A 11 7.42 -31.23 -2.24
C VAL A 11 6.00 -30.65 -2.20
N HIS A 12 5.77 -29.58 -2.96
CA HIS A 12 4.46 -29.01 -3.34
C HIS A 12 3.69 -28.18 -2.28
N GLY A 13 4.18 -26.97 -2.01
CA GLY A 13 3.66 -25.79 -2.72
C GLY A 13 2.28 -25.22 -2.37
N GLU A 14 1.60 -25.65 -1.30
CA GLU A 14 0.48 -24.87 -0.73
C GLU A 14 0.67 -24.68 0.78
N HIS A 15 1.08 -23.47 1.17
CA HIS A 15 1.10 -23.04 2.57
C HIS A 15 -0.33 -22.77 3.05
N PHE A 16 -1.09 -23.84 3.26
CA PHE A 16 -2.25 -23.78 4.14
C PHE A 16 -1.76 -23.91 5.58
N ILE A 17 -1.75 -22.80 6.31
CA ILE A 17 -1.80 -22.85 7.78
C ILE A 17 -3.19 -23.39 8.12
N GLN A 18 -3.32 -24.72 8.12
CA GLN A 18 -4.41 -25.43 8.76
C GLN A 18 -4.26 -25.19 10.26
N LEU A 19 -4.90 -24.14 10.76
CA LEU A 19 -5.32 -24.06 12.15
C LEU A 19 -6.31 -25.21 12.36
N ARG A 20 -5.78 -26.41 12.58
CA ARG A 20 -6.51 -27.53 13.15
C ARG A 20 -6.84 -27.11 14.57
N VAL A 21 -8.01 -26.48 14.72
CA VAL A 21 -8.68 -26.40 16.00
C VAL A 21 -9.13 -27.82 16.26
N ASP A 22 -8.31 -28.57 17.00
CA ASP A 22 -8.74 -29.85 17.53
C ASP A 22 -10.06 -29.59 18.28
N PRO A 23 -11.16 -30.28 17.92
CA PRO A 23 -12.29 -30.32 18.81
C PRO A 23 -11.80 -31.09 20.03
N VAL A 24 -11.39 -30.37 21.07
CA VAL A 24 -11.24 -30.91 22.40
C VAL A 24 -12.54 -31.65 22.70
N SER A 25 -12.46 -32.98 22.68
CA SER A 25 -13.49 -33.88 23.16
C SER A 25 -13.72 -33.61 24.64
N LEU A 26 -14.53 -32.60 24.93
CA LEU A 26 -15.20 -32.45 26.21
C LEU A 26 -16.61 -33.00 26.04
N VAL A 27 -16.69 -34.33 25.93
CA VAL A 27 -17.89 -35.06 26.35
C VAL A 27 -17.85 -35.08 27.87
N THR A 28 -18.11 -33.94 28.49
CA THR A 28 -18.51 -33.89 29.88
C THR A 28 -20.01 -34.12 29.89
N ALA A 29 -20.40 -35.33 30.30
CA ALA A 29 -21.79 -35.68 30.55
C ALA A 29 -22.35 -34.78 31.67
N PHE A 30 -22.92 -33.64 31.30
CA PHE A 30 -23.75 -32.85 32.19
C PHE A 30 -25.14 -33.48 32.26
N ARG A 31 -25.31 -34.47 33.14
CA ARG A 31 -26.66 -34.83 33.64
C ARG A 31 -27.00 -33.91 34.79
N LEU A 32 -27.82 -32.89 34.52
CA LEU A 32 -28.48 -32.13 35.58
C LEU A 32 -29.79 -32.85 35.99
N PRO A 33 -30.03 -33.08 37.29
CA PRO A 33 -31.33 -33.56 37.75
C PRO A 33 -32.38 -32.48 37.52
N ALA A 34 -33.39 -32.81 36.73
CA ALA A 34 -34.49 -31.90 36.40
C ALA A 34 -35.45 -31.80 37.60
N GLN A 35 -35.34 -30.70 38.36
CA GLN A 35 -36.48 -30.16 39.09
C GLN A 35 -37.25 -29.25 38.12
N ALA A 36 -38.44 -29.71 37.72
CA ALA A 36 -39.30 -29.11 36.72
C ALA A 36 -39.80 -27.73 37.18
N GLY A 37 -39.19 -26.67 36.64
CA GLY A 37 -39.65 -25.30 36.89
C GLY A 37 -38.66 -24.23 36.44
N PHE A 38 -37.34 -24.48 36.55
CA PHE A 38 -36.31 -23.45 36.31
C PHE A 38 -35.21 -23.83 35.29
N VAL A 39 -35.24 -25.03 34.72
CA VAL A 39 -34.15 -25.53 33.85
C VAL A 39 -34.22 -24.96 32.42
N LEU A 40 -35.42 -24.64 31.94
CA LEU A 40 -35.64 -24.08 30.60
C LEU A 40 -34.94 -22.71 30.38
N PRO A 41 -35.09 -21.71 31.28
CA PRO A 41 -34.41 -20.42 31.11
C PRO A 41 -32.88 -20.51 31.23
N LEU A 42 -32.35 -21.46 32.01
CA LEU A 42 -30.90 -21.68 32.15
C LEU A 42 -30.25 -22.26 30.88
N ALA A 43 -30.92 -23.19 30.22
CA ALA A 43 -30.44 -23.72 28.93
C ALA A 43 -30.48 -22.65 27.82
N LEU A 44 -31.48 -21.77 27.85
CA LEU A 44 -31.61 -20.66 26.92
C LEU A 44 -30.51 -19.61 27.11
N SER A 45 -30.18 -19.24 28.35
CA SER A 45 -29.11 -18.27 28.62
C SER A 45 -27.72 -18.81 28.26
N ALA A 46 -27.42 -20.07 28.55
CA ALA A 46 -26.16 -20.70 28.14
C ALA A 46 -25.99 -20.72 26.62
N SER A 47 -27.06 -21.07 25.89
CA SER A 47 -27.05 -21.04 24.42
C SER A 47 -26.91 -19.62 23.88
N ALA A 48 -27.58 -18.64 24.48
CA ALA A 48 -27.47 -17.24 24.10
C ALA A 48 -26.04 -16.71 24.24
N VAL A 49 -25.36 -17.01 25.36
CA VAL A 49 -23.95 -16.62 25.58
C VAL A 49 -23.03 -17.27 24.55
N LEU A 50 -23.23 -18.56 24.24
CA LEU A 50 -22.43 -19.25 23.21
C LEU A 50 -22.63 -18.67 21.81
N LEU A 51 -23.88 -18.37 21.44
CA LEU A 51 -24.20 -17.74 20.15
C LEU A 51 -23.60 -16.33 20.06
N LEU A 52 -23.72 -15.52 21.12
CA LEU A 52 -23.13 -14.18 21.20
C LEU A 52 -21.59 -14.24 21.12
N GLY A 53 -20.96 -15.22 21.79
CA GLY A 53 -19.52 -15.44 21.73
C GLY A 53 -19.04 -15.82 20.32
N SER A 54 -19.75 -16.73 19.64
CA SER A 54 -19.44 -17.15 18.27
C SER A 54 -19.57 -15.99 17.27
N LEU A 55 -20.65 -15.20 17.37
CA LEU A 55 -20.86 -14.02 16.52
C LEU A 55 -19.79 -12.93 16.76
N SER A 56 -19.32 -12.77 17.99
CA SER A 56 -18.27 -11.80 18.33
C SER A 56 -16.92 -12.16 17.68
N ILE A 57 -16.55 -13.44 17.67
CA ILE A 57 -15.31 -13.90 17.01
C ILE A 57 -15.43 -13.77 15.49
N TYR A 58 -16.61 -14.10 14.94
CA TYR A 58 -16.85 -14.00 13.51
C TYR A 58 -16.74 -12.55 13.00
N THR A 59 -17.33 -11.60 13.73
CA THR A 59 -17.26 -10.17 13.38
C THR A 59 -15.84 -9.62 13.49
N LEU A 60 -15.07 -10.00 14.52
CA LEU A 60 -13.67 -9.61 14.66
C LEU A 60 -12.78 -10.16 13.54
N SER A 61 -12.95 -11.43 13.15
CA SER A 61 -12.20 -12.03 12.04
C SER A 61 -12.47 -11.31 10.72
N LEU A 62 -13.75 -11.01 10.43
CA LEU A 62 -14.14 -10.29 9.22
C LEU A 62 -13.58 -8.86 9.21
N GLN A 63 -13.72 -8.13 10.31
CA GLN A 63 -13.18 -6.77 10.43
C GLN A 63 -11.66 -6.76 10.28
N GLY A 64 -10.96 -7.76 10.82
CA GLY A 64 -9.52 -7.94 10.64
C GLY A 64 -9.14 -8.10 9.17
N ARG A 65 -9.84 -8.96 8.42
CA ARG A 65 -9.59 -9.14 6.98
C ARG A 65 -9.81 -7.87 6.19
N LEU A 66 -10.90 -7.14 6.46
CA LEU A 66 -11.20 -5.87 5.78
C LEU A 66 -10.13 -4.81 6.06
N ARG A 67 -9.57 -4.76 7.27
CA ARG A 67 -8.47 -3.83 7.58
C ARG A 67 -7.21 -4.19 6.81
N LEU A 68 -6.86 -5.48 6.75
CA LEU A 68 -5.68 -5.94 6.01
C LEU A 68 -5.77 -5.65 4.52
N THR A 69 -6.94 -5.83 3.89
CA THR A 69 -7.11 -5.52 2.46
C THR A 69 -6.96 -4.04 2.18
N VAL A 70 -7.48 -3.17 3.05
CA VAL A 70 -7.32 -1.71 2.94
C VAL A 70 -5.85 -1.30 3.08
N LEU A 71 -5.15 -1.83 4.08
CA LEU A 71 -3.71 -1.55 4.27
C LEU A 71 -2.88 -2.01 3.09
N ARG A 72 -3.08 -3.26 2.65
CA ARG A 72 -2.41 -3.83 1.48
C ARG A 72 -2.62 -2.98 0.24
N ARG A 73 -3.85 -2.52 0.01
CA ARG A 73 -4.17 -1.67 -1.15
C ARG A 73 -3.45 -0.32 -1.07
N ARG A 74 -3.35 0.29 0.11
CA ARG A 74 -2.62 1.54 0.31
C ARG A 74 -1.13 1.38 0.07
N GLU A 75 -0.53 0.30 0.58
CA GLU A 75 0.89 -0.03 0.35
C GLU A 75 1.19 -0.23 -1.13
N LEU A 76 0.36 -1.03 -1.84
CA LEU A 76 0.52 -1.23 -3.28
C LEU A 76 0.45 0.07 -4.08
N VAL A 77 -0.44 0.98 -3.71
CA VAL A 77 -0.55 2.30 -4.34
C VAL A 77 0.70 3.13 -4.06
N ALA A 78 1.16 3.14 -2.81
CA ALA A 78 2.35 3.88 -2.39
C ALA A 78 3.60 3.38 -3.11
N ASP A 79 3.75 2.07 -3.27
CA ASP A 79 4.87 1.45 -3.96
C ASP A 79 4.88 1.79 -5.45
N GLN A 80 3.73 1.72 -6.13
CA GLN A 80 3.64 2.10 -7.54
C GLN A 80 3.99 3.58 -7.77
N LEU A 81 3.49 4.48 -6.92
CA LEU A 81 3.85 5.90 -6.98
C LEU A 81 5.35 6.11 -6.69
N ARG A 82 5.93 5.38 -5.73
CA ARG A 82 7.36 5.46 -5.42
C ARG A 82 8.20 4.98 -6.60
N SER A 83 7.79 3.93 -7.28
CA SER A 83 8.46 3.47 -8.51
C SER A 83 8.35 4.50 -9.64
N ALA A 84 7.21 5.20 -9.78
CA ALA A 84 7.10 6.32 -10.71
C ALA A 84 8.05 7.49 -10.36
N ALA A 85 8.19 7.82 -9.07
CA ALA A 85 9.14 8.84 -8.62
C ALA A 85 10.60 8.43 -8.86
N GLN A 86 10.93 7.15 -8.76
CA GLN A 86 12.25 6.63 -9.15
C GLN A 86 12.47 6.70 -10.67
N ALA A 87 11.44 6.46 -11.48
CA ALA A 87 11.49 6.64 -12.92
C ALA A 87 11.76 8.11 -13.28
N PHE A 88 11.08 9.06 -12.64
CA PHE A 88 11.38 10.50 -12.75
C PHE A 88 12.85 10.80 -12.40
N ALA A 89 13.36 10.29 -11.27
CA ALA A 89 14.76 10.50 -10.88
C ALA A 89 15.78 9.92 -11.88
N THR A 90 15.36 8.90 -12.64
CA THR A 90 16.19 8.29 -13.69
C THR A 90 16.12 9.11 -14.98
N ALA A 91 14.94 9.58 -15.36
CA ALA A 91 14.73 10.48 -16.49
C ALA A 91 15.40 11.84 -16.28
N ALA A 92 15.52 12.28 -15.03
CA ALA A 92 16.17 13.53 -14.62
C ALA A 92 17.71 13.53 -14.74
N ARG A 93 18.31 12.50 -15.34
CA ARG A 93 19.76 12.37 -15.53
C ARG A 93 20.14 12.77 -16.94
N GLY A 94 21.37 13.21 -17.13
CA GLY A 94 21.84 13.59 -18.48
C GLY A 94 21.33 14.98 -18.89
N PRO A 95 20.95 15.21 -20.15
CA PRO A 95 20.49 16.51 -20.62
C PRO A 95 19.29 17.09 -19.87
N GLU A 96 18.33 16.23 -19.49
CA GLU A 96 17.09 16.57 -18.80
C GLU A 96 17.32 17.19 -17.43
N SER A 97 18.48 16.89 -16.83
CA SER A 97 18.91 17.42 -15.54
C SER A 97 18.94 18.96 -15.52
N CYS A 98 19.20 19.60 -16.68
CA CYS A 98 19.18 21.05 -16.85
C CYS A 98 17.81 21.69 -16.53
N LEU A 99 16.72 20.94 -16.61
CA LEU A 99 15.37 21.42 -16.32
C LEU A 99 15.05 21.44 -14.81
N LEU A 100 15.76 20.64 -14.00
CA LEU A 100 15.47 20.49 -12.56
C LEU A 100 15.50 21.78 -11.74
N PRO A 101 16.37 22.78 -12.02
CA PRO A 101 16.37 24.05 -11.28
C PRO A 101 15.13 24.91 -11.51
N TRP A 102 14.31 24.60 -12.51
CA TRP A 102 13.17 25.39 -12.93
C TRP A 102 11.85 24.71 -12.56
N PRO A 103 10.81 25.46 -12.16
CA PRO A 103 9.50 24.88 -11.92
C PRO A 103 8.89 24.35 -13.22
N PHE A 104 8.00 23.37 -13.10
CA PHE A 104 7.40 22.70 -14.26
C PHE A 104 6.75 23.67 -15.25
N THR A 105 6.13 24.74 -14.75
CA THR A 105 5.48 25.79 -15.55
C THR A 105 6.44 26.50 -16.50
N ASP A 106 7.73 26.56 -16.14
CA ASP A 106 8.73 27.36 -16.84
C ASP A 106 9.55 26.52 -17.82
N TRP A 107 9.42 25.19 -17.80
CA TRP A 107 10.19 24.27 -18.66
C TRP A 107 10.08 24.61 -20.15
N SER A 108 8.88 25.00 -20.61
CA SER A 108 8.65 25.40 -22.00
C SER A 108 9.45 26.63 -22.43
N ALA A 109 9.74 27.54 -21.50
CA ALA A 109 10.53 28.75 -21.75
C ALA A 109 12.04 28.47 -21.68
N VAL A 110 12.46 27.60 -20.76
CA VAL A 110 13.89 27.33 -20.51
C VAL A 110 14.48 26.18 -21.33
N VAL A 111 13.65 25.35 -21.96
CA VAL A 111 14.11 24.21 -22.77
C VAL A 111 15.11 24.63 -23.85
N GLN A 112 14.97 25.83 -24.42
CA GLN A 112 15.88 26.36 -25.44
C GLN A 112 17.30 26.60 -24.89
N SER A 113 17.42 26.85 -23.59
CA SER A 113 18.70 27.01 -22.87
C SER A 113 19.29 25.67 -22.42
N CYS A 114 18.48 24.60 -22.43
CA CYS A 114 18.88 23.25 -22.03
C CYS A 114 19.09 22.39 -23.28
N GLU A 115 20.29 22.46 -23.86
CA GLU A 115 20.63 21.74 -25.07
C GLU A 115 20.42 20.22 -24.91
N GLY A 116 19.62 19.64 -25.80
CA GLY A 116 19.32 18.21 -25.82
C GLY A 116 18.33 17.73 -24.75
N ALA A 117 17.83 18.60 -23.87
CA ALA A 117 16.81 18.25 -22.90
C ALA A 117 15.44 18.15 -23.57
N ASP A 118 14.71 17.06 -23.31
CA ASP A 118 13.31 16.90 -23.68
C ASP A 118 12.40 17.00 -22.44
N PRO A 119 11.59 18.08 -22.31
CA PRO A 119 10.63 18.20 -21.23
C PRO A 119 9.59 17.07 -21.21
N PHE A 120 9.29 16.45 -22.35
CA PHE A 120 8.33 15.35 -22.43
C PHE A 120 8.91 14.08 -21.79
N ALA A 121 10.17 13.75 -22.08
CA ALA A 121 10.88 12.62 -21.48
C ALA A 121 10.98 12.70 -19.94
N LEU A 122 11.01 13.92 -19.38
CA LEU A 122 11.05 14.14 -17.93
C LEU A 122 9.66 14.21 -17.28
N SER A 123 8.63 14.66 -18.02
CA SER A 123 7.27 14.83 -17.51
C SER A 123 6.38 13.59 -17.68
N HIS A 124 6.78 12.62 -18.49
CA HIS A 124 5.99 11.42 -18.75
C HIS A 124 6.87 10.19 -18.78
N GLY A 125 6.29 9.04 -18.44
CA GLY A 125 6.97 7.76 -18.57
C GLY A 125 6.05 6.60 -18.26
N VAL A 126 6.62 5.41 -18.18
CA VAL A 126 5.91 4.18 -17.83
C VAL A 126 6.66 3.46 -16.72
N VAL A 127 5.93 2.94 -15.74
CA VAL A 127 6.49 2.09 -14.69
C VAL A 127 5.75 0.75 -14.67
N GLY A 128 6.46 -0.33 -14.99
CA GLY A 128 5.83 -1.60 -15.35
C GLY A 128 4.99 -1.40 -16.62
N GLU A 129 3.66 -1.47 -16.47
CA GLU A 129 2.68 -1.24 -17.55
C GLU A 129 1.80 -0.01 -17.29
N ILE A 130 2.10 0.78 -16.26
CA ILE A 130 1.28 1.93 -15.84
C ILE A 130 1.98 3.21 -16.27
N PRO A 131 1.40 3.99 -17.20
CA PRO A 131 1.86 5.32 -17.51
C PRO A 131 1.78 6.24 -16.30
N TRP A 132 2.77 7.11 -16.16
CA TRP A 132 2.76 8.18 -15.18
C TRP A 132 3.00 9.52 -15.88
N SER A 133 2.46 10.58 -15.28
CA SER A 133 2.61 11.96 -15.72
C SER A 133 2.97 12.85 -14.54
N LEU A 134 3.77 13.86 -14.82
CA LEU A 134 4.13 14.93 -13.91
C LEU A 134 2.97 15.92 -13.84
N LEU A 135 2.44 16.15 -12.64
CA LEU A 135 1.45 17.20 -12.42
C LEU A 135 2.13 18.51 -12.04
N ASP A 136 3.13 18.42 -11.16
CA ASP A 136 3.83 19.60 -10.67
C ASP A 136 5.27 19.27 -10.24
N TRP A 137 6.16 20.23 -10.45
CA TRP A 137 7.54 20.21 -9.98
C TRP A 137 7.90 21.62 -9.50
N GLN A 138 8.22 21.73 -8.22
CA GLN A 138 8.65 22.98 -7.60
C GLN A 138 10.02 22.78 -6.95
N PRO A 139 11.10 23.23 -7.58
CA PRO A 139 12.43 23.16 -6.99
C PRO A 139 12.59 24.19 -5.88
N SER A 140 13.45 23.86 -4.92
CA SER A 140 13.91 24.71 -3.83
C SER A 140 15.39 24.39 -3.56
N THR A 141 16.06 25.18 -2.74
CA THR A 141 17.49 24.98 -2.43
C THR A 141 17.71 23.61 -1.75
N GLY A 142 18.37 22.69 -2.45
CA GLY A 142 18.73 21.35 -1.96
C GLY A 142 17.56 20.35 -1.87
N ILE A 143 16.33 20.78 -2.14
CA ILE A 143 15.13 19.92 -2.13
C ILE A 143 14.14 20.37 -3.21
N GLY A 144 13.33 19.47 -3.76
CA GLY A 144 12.23 19.78 -4.65
C GLY A 144 10.95 19.10 -4.23
N GLN A 145 9.81 19.70 -4.55
CA GLN A 145 8.50 19.09 -4.39
C GLN A 145 8.06 18.53 -5.75
N LEU A 146 7.80 17.22 -5.78
CA LEU A 146 7.40 16.47 -6.97
C LEU A 146 5.99 15.94 -6.77
N THR A 147 5.08 16.21 -7.70
CA THR A 147 3.72 15.66 -7.71
C THR A 147 3.49 14.88 -8.99
N LEU A 148 3.19 13.59 -8.84
CA LEU A 148 2.99 12.65 -9.95
C LEU A 148 1.58 12.09 -9.92
N GLN A 149 1.08 11.75 -11.11
CA GLN A 149 -0.17 11.03 -11.31
C GLN A 149 0.07 9.78 -12.16
N LEU A 150 -0.51 8.65 -11.72
CA LEU A 150 -0.65 7.45 -12.53
C LEU A 150 -1.86 7.58 -13.45
N GLU A 151 -1.88 6.87 -14.58
CA GLU A 151 -2.97 6.88 -15.56
C GLU A 151 -4.37 6.67 -14.94
N ASP A 152 -4.47 5.87 -13.88
CA ASP A 152 -5.74 5.61 -13.19
C ASP A 152 -6.20 6.71 -12.21
N GLY A 153 -5.53 7.86 -12.26
CA GLY A 153 -5.83 9.08 -11.52
C GLY A 153 -5.30 9.12 -10.09
N ARG A 154 -4.60 8.07 -9.63
CA ARG A 154 -3.95 8.09 -8.32
C ARG A 154 -2.78 9.07 -8.34
N THR A 155 -2.71 9.91 -7.32
CA THR A 155 -1.74 11.01 -7.26
C THR A 155 -0.89 10.88 -5.99
N GLY A 156 0.39 11.21 -6.10
CA GLY A 156 1.35 11.17 -5.00
C GLY A 156 2.28 12.37 -5.04
N SER A 157 2.58 12.91 -3.86
CA SER A 157 3.56 13.98 -3.68
C SER A 157 4.79 13.49 -2.94
N PHE A 158 5.96 13.96 -3.36
CA PHE A 158 7.26 13.53 -2.86
C PHE A 158 8.14 14.75 -2.59
N ARG A 159 8.95 14.63 -1.54
CA ARG A 159 10.13 15.49 -1.39
C ARG A 159 11.31 14.82 -2.07
N VAL A 160 11.99 15.55 -2.94
CA VAL A 160 13.14 15.08 -3.70
C VAL A 160 14.37 15.79 -3.18
N GLY A 161 15.43 15.07 -2.86
CA GLY A 161 16.73 15.67 -2.54
C GLY A 161 17.42 16.10 -3.82
N LEU A 162 17.88 17.35 -3.88
CA LEU A 162 18.60 17.91 -5.02
C LEU A 162 20.04 18.21 -4.61
N ASP A 163 20.98 17.97 -5.53
CA ASP A 163 22.35 18.40 -5.36
C ASP A 163 22.42 19.95 -5.48
N PRO A 164 23.03 20.64 -4.50
CA PRO A 164 23.09 22.10 -4.50
C PRO A 164 24.14 22.67 -5.46
N ILE A 165 25.03 21.83 -6.00
CA ILE A 165 26.16 22.20 -6.87
C ILE A 165 25.87 21.79 -8.31
N ALA A 166 25.38 20.56 -8.51
CA ALA A 166 24.98 20.05 -9.82
C ALA A 166 23.46 19.79 -9.83
N PRO A 167 22.75 20.04 -10.93
CA PRO A 167 21.32 19.77 -10.98
C PRO A 167 21.08 18.26 -11.08
N ALA A 168 21.11 17.54 -9.96
CA ALA A 168 20.92 16.10 -9.93
C ALA A 168 20.01 15.68 -8.78
N VAL A 169 19.22 14.63 -9.01
CA VAL A 169 18.38 14.02 -7.96
C VAL A 169 19.25 13.11 -7.09
N LEU A 170 19.36 13.44 -5.80
CA LEU A 170 20.10 12.67 -4.79
C LEU A 170 19.25 11.58 -4.14
N GLY A 171 17.94 11.78 -4.06
CA GLY A 171 17.03 10.82 -3.42
C GLY A 171 15.57 11.22 -3.49
N ILE A 172 14.70 10.24 -3.24
CA ILE A 172 13.24 10.40 -3.19
C ILE A 172 12.79 10.07 -1.77
N GLY A 173 12.07 11.01 -1.14
CA GLY A 173 11.47 10.85 0.18
C GLY A 173 10.18 10.02 0.16
N ASP A 174 9.49 9.98 1.29
CA ASP A 174 8.24 9.24 1.41
C ASP A 174 7.11 9.85 0.58
N VAL A 175 6.22 8.97 0.12
CA VAL A 175 5.02 9.35 -0.63
C VAL A 175 3.97 9.94 0.30
N GLN A 176 3.49 11.12 -0.05
CA GLN A 176 2.26 11.69 0.48
C GLN A 176 1.13 11.36 -0.50
N LEU A 177 0.34 10.35 -0.16
CA LEU A 177 -0.81 9.95 -0.97
C LEU A 177 -1.84 11.08 -1.00
N GLN A 178 -2.16 11.56 -2.19
CA GLN A 178 -3.21 12.54 -2.40
C GLN A 178 -4.48 11.82 -2.84
N GLY A 179 -5.64 12.32 -2.40
CA GLY A 179 -6.92 11.84 -2.90
C GLY A 179 -6.97 11.97 -4.43
N ARG A 180 -7.80 11.15 -5.09
CA ARG A 180 -8.00 11.25 -6.54
C ARG A 180 -8.48 12.67 -6.88
N VAL A 181 -7.69 13.41 -7.64
CA VAL A 181 -8.13 14.71 -8.18
C VAL A 181 -9.30 14.41 -9.09
N SER A 182 -10.50 14.83 -8.67
CA SER A 182 -11.68 14.69 -9.51
C SER A 182 -11.48 15.68 -10.65
N GLN A 183 -11.12 15.20 -11.84
CA GLN A 183 -11.29 15.96 -13.07
C GLN A 183 -12.79 16.25 -13.18
N LEU A 184 -13.21 17.40 -12.67
CA LEU A 184 -14.45 18.04 -13.10
C LEU A 184 -14.23 18.36 -14.57
N ARG A 185 -14.68 17.43 -15.41
CA ARG A 185 -14.88 17.60 -16.84
C ARG A 185 -15.75 18.86 -17.00
N GLY A 186 -15.13 19.96 -17.42
CA GLY A 186 -15.85 21.13 -17.88
C GLY A 186 -16.65 20.73 -19.11
N GLU A 187 -17.97 20.86 -19.01
CA GLU A 187 -18.85 21.09 -20.16
C GLU A 187 -18.69 22.52 -20.66
#